data_AF-L0ACD5-F1
#
_entry.id   AF-L0ACD5-F1
#
_cell.length_a   1.000
_cell.length_b   1.000
_cell.length_c   1.000
_cell.angle_alpha   90.00
_cell.angle_beta   90.00
_cell.angle_gamma   90.00
#
_symmetry.space_group_name_H-M   'P 1'
#
loop_
_entity.id
_entity.type
_entity.pdbx_description
1 polymer ?
#
loop_
_entity_poly.entity_id
_entity_poly.type
_entity_poly.pdbx_seq_one_letter_code
_entity_poly.pdbx_strand_id
1 'polypeptide(L)'
;MSTLASAIATLPLYAGIGGTEGVTGFPNIGTYVIFGVVLVPVYVMIAAWFIGEPRNTKAGLMGLAYLVGITAAMWVPMLFLTAIIGIVFFGGIPEPLPFSDPGP
;
A
#
# COMPACT_ATOMS: atom_id res chain seq x y z
N MET A 1 32.61 6.78 20.54
CA MET A 1 31.27 7.02 20.00
C MET A 1 31.21 6.41 18.61
N SER A 2 30.26 5.51 18.39
CA SER A 2 30.21 4.60 17.25
C SER A 2 30.18 5.36 15.92
N THR A 3 31.04 4.96 14.98
CA THR A 3 31.03 5.44 13.58
C THR A 3 29.69 5.22 12.87
N LEU A 4 28.88 4.27 13.36
CA LEU A 4 27.50 4.08 12.94
C LEU A 4 26.61 5.29 13.32
N ALA A 5 26.81 5.86 14.51
CA ALA A 5 26.04 7.00 15.00
C ALA A 5 26.38 8.29 14.23
N SER A 6 27.63 8.48 13.80
CA SER A 6 27.99 9.58 12.92
C SER A 6 27.46 9.39 11.49
N ALA A 7 27.45 8.16 10.97
CA ALA A 7 26.92 7.87 9.62
C ALA A 7 25.39 8.04 9.54
N ILE A 8 24.66 7.70 10.61
CA ILE A 8 23.22 7.95 10.76
C ILE A 8 22.93 9.46 10.91
N ALA A 9 23.80 10.21 11.60
CA ALA A 9 23.64 11.65 11.82
C ALA A 9 23.95 12.51 10.58
N THR A 10 24.69 11.97 9.60
CA THR A 10 25.00 12.60 8.31
C THR A 10 24.13 12.11 7.15
N LEU A 11 23.00 11.44 7.43
CA LEU A 11 22.02 11.07 6.40
C LEU A 11 20.92 12.14 6.31
N PRO A 12 21.11 13.23 5.54
CA PRO A 12 20.12 13.61 4.58
C PRO A 12 20.48 12.85 3.30
N LEU A 13 19.88 11.68 3.07
CA LEU A 13 19.68 11.28 1.66
C LEU A 13 18.50 12.05 1.05
N TYR A 14 18.15 13.19 1.66
CA TYR A 14 17.26 14.20 1.15
C TYR A 14 17.80 14.70 -0.20
N ALA A 15 17.08 14.38 -1.27
CA ALA A 15 17.53 14.65 -2.63
C ALA A 15 17.46 16.15 -3.01
N GLY A 16 16.92 17.03 -2.15
CA GLY A 16 16.60 18.42 -2.51
C GLY A 16 15.48 18.54 -3.55
N ILE A 17 14.81 17.42 -3.84
CA ILE A 17 13.68 17.29 -4.76
C ILE A 17 12.48 16.88 -3.91
N GLY A 18 11.29 17.42 -4.20
CA GLY A 18 10.06 17.07 -3.51
C GLY A 18 9.64 15.61 -3.77
N GLY A 19 8.85 15.05 -2.85
CA GLY A 19 8.22 13.74 -3.04
C GLY A 19 7.15 13.76 -4.14
N THR A 20 6.36 12.70 -4.24
CA THR A 20 5.20 12.68 -5.14
C THR A 20 4.17 13.71 -4.70
N GLU A 21 3.61 14.45 -5.67
CA GLU A 21 2.56 15.44 -5.46
C GLU A 21 1.24 14.98 -6.10
N GLY A 22 0.12 15.30 -5.45
CA GLY A 22 -1.22 15.02 -5.97
C GLY A 22 -1.48 13.53 -6.24
N VAL A 23 -1.89 13.19 -7.47
CA VAL A 23 -2.30 11.82 -7.84
C VAL A 23 -1.15 10.90 -8.27
N THR A 24 0.10 11.35 -8.12
CA THR A 24 1.27 10.63 -8.60
C THR A 24 1.82 9.61 -7.60
N GLY A 25 1.53 9.76 -6.30
CA GLY A 25 1.92 8.80 -5.27
C GLY A 25 0.83 7.79 -4.92
N PHE A 26 1.11 6.94 -3.92
CA PHE A 26 0.21 5.85 -3.55
C PHE A 26 -0.92 6.32 -2.62
N PRO A 27 -2.21 5.99 -2.89
CA PRO A 27 -2.72 5.22 -4.03
C PRO A 27 -2.78 6.06 -5.33
N ASN A 28 -2.26 5.53 -6.44
CA ASN A 28 -2.26 6.21 -7.74
C ASN A 28 -3.34 5.67 -8.69
N ILE A 29 -3.45 6.26 -9.89
CA ILE A 29 -4.39 5.78 -10.94
C ILE A 29 -4.24 4.28 -11.24
N GLY A 30 -3.01 3.76 -11.26
CA GLY A 30 -2.75 2.34 -11.46
C GLY A 30 -3.31 1.46 -10.34
N THR A 31 -3.26 1.93 -9.10
CA THR A 31 -3.85 1.25 -7.95
C THR A 31 -5.37 1.15 -8.11
N TYR A 32 -6.02 2.24 -8.53
CA TYR A 32 -7.46 2.22 -8.79
C TYR A 32 -7.83 1.31 -9.97
N VAL A 33 -7.02 1.23 -11.02
CA VAL A 33 -7.25 0.30 -12.14
C VAL A 33 -7.10 -1.16 -11.70
N ILE A 34 -6.06 -1.48 -10.91
CA ILE A 34 -5.83 -2.84 -10.42
C ILE A 34 -7.01 -3.28 -9.53
N PHE A 35 -7.31 -2.50 -8.49
CA PHE A 35 -8.37 -2.86 -7.55
C PHE A 35 -9.77 -2.71 -8.15
N GLY A 36 -10.01 -1.74 -9.02
CA GLY A 36 -11.33 -1.46 -9.58
C GLY A 36 -11.70 -2.31 -10.80
N VAL A 37 -10.76 -2.52 -11.72
CA VAL A 37 -11.04 -3.15 -13.03
C VAL A 37 -10.43 -4.55 -13.11
N VAL A 38 -9.14 -4.68 -12.80
CA VAL A 38 -8.42 -5.96 -12.97
C VAL A 38 -8.93 -7.02 -11.98
N LEU A 39 -9.30 -6.63 -10.76
CA LEU A 39 -9.82 -7.54 -9.74
C LEU A 39 -11.32 -7.87 -9.86
N VAL A 40 -12.06 -7.28 -10.79
CA VAL A 40 -13.48 -7.61 -11.03
C VAL A 40 -13.77 -9.11 -11.10
N PRO A 41 -13.08 -9.93 -11.91
CA PRO A 41 -13.32 -11.37 -11.94
C PRO A 41 -13.10 -12.06 -10.60
N VAL A 42 -12.16 -11.56 -9.78
CA VAL A 42 -11.90 -12.10 -8.44
C VAL A 42 -13.06 -11.77 -7.50
N TYR A 43 -13.61 -10.55 -7.56
CA TYR A 43 -14.79 -10.20 -6.77
C TYR A 43 -16.02 -11.02 -7.16
N VAL A 44 -16.23 -11.25 -8.45
CA VAL A 44 -17.31 -12.12 -8.93
C VAL A 44 -17.12 -13.56 -8.45
N MET A 45 -15.90 -14.08 -8.52
CA MET A 45 -15.57 -15.41 -8.00
C MET A 45 -15.85 -15.52 -6.49
N ILE A 46 -15.41 -14.54 -5.69
CA ILE A 46 -15.66 -14.51 -4.25
C ILE A 46 -17.16 -14.44 -3.97
N ALA A 47 -17.89 -13.57 -4.67
CA ALA A 47 -19.34 -13.47 -4.52
C ALA A 47 -20.03 -14.81 -4.83
N ALA A 48 -19.60 -15.49 -5.91
CA ALA A 48 -20.12 -16.79 -6.30
C ALA A 48 -19.94 -17.88 -5.23
N TRP A 49 -18.89 -17.82 -4.39
CA TRP A 49 -18.72 -18.76 -3.28
C TRP A 49 -19.83 -18.69 -2.22
N PHE A 50 -20.48 -17.53 -2.09
CA PHE A 50 -21.51 -17.29 -1.07
C PHE A 50 -22.93 -17.33 -1.62
N ILE A 51 -23.14 -16.94 -2.88
CA ILE A 51 -24.46 -16.91 -3.52
C ILE A 51 -24.76 -18.13 -4.39
N GLY A 52 -23.73 -18.83 -4.88
CA GLY A 52 -23.89 -20.00 -5.75
C GLY A 52 -24.30 -21.27 -5.01
N GLU A 53 -24.83 -22.26 -5.74
CA GLU A 53 -25.19 -23.57 -5.22
C GLU A 53 -24.39 -24.68 -5.90
N PRO A 54 -23.88 -25.68 -5.16
CA PRO A 54 -23.92 -25.81 -3.70
C PRO A 54 -22.91 -24.88 -2.98
N ARG A 55 -23.32 -24.27 -1.86
CA ARG A 55 -22.45 -23.38 -1.03
C ARG A 55 -21.91 -24.06 0.23
N ASN A 56 -20.65 -23.74 0.55
CA ASN A 56 -20.02 -24.05 1.85
C ASN A 56 -19.40 -22.77 2.41
N THR A 57 -20.18 -22.03 3.22
CA THR A 57 -19.78 -20.73 3.78
C THR A 57 -18.52 -20.81 4.63
N LYS A 58 -18.30 -21.92 5.33
CA LYS A 58 -17.10 -22.09 6.17
C LYS A 58 -15.84 -22.14 5.32
N ALA A 59 -15.86 -22.94 4.25
CA ALA A 59 -14.74 -23.01 3.29
C ALA A 59 -14.55 -21.68 2.56
N GLY A 60 -15.64 -21.04 2.12
CA GLY A 60 -15.60 -19.73 1.47
C GLY A 60 -15.01 -18.64 2.36
N LEU A 61 -15.37 -18.59 3.65
CA LEU A 61 -14.82 -17.63 4.61
C LEU A 61 -13.34 -17.88 4.90
N MET A 62 -12.93 -19.15 5.02
CA MET A 62 -11.50 -19.49 5.15
C MET A 62 -10.72 -19.01 3.93
N GLY A 63 -11.19 -19.31 2.71
CA GLY A 63 -10.56 -18.85 1.47
C GLY A 63 -10.48 -17.33 1.39
N LEU A 64 -11.57 -16.62 1.73
CA LEU A 64 -11.59 -15.16 1.76
C LEU A 64 -10.57 -14.60 2.76
N ALA A 65 -10.48 -15.16 3.96
CA ALA A 65 -9.50 -14.75 4.96
C ALA A 65 -8.06 -14.93 4.46
N TYR A 66 -7.75 -16.03 3.75
CA TYR A 66 -6.45 -16.21 3.11
C TYR A 66 -6.19 -15.16 2.02
N LEU A 67 -7.16 -14.90 1.14
CA LEU A 67 -7.01 -13.93 0.05
C LEU A 67 -6.79 -12.52 0.58
N VAL A 68 -7.60 -12.09 1.55
CA VAL A 68 -7.44 -10.78 2.22
C VAL A 68 -6.12 -10.72 2.97
N GLY A 69 -5.77 -11.78 3.71
CA GLY A 69 -4.53 -11.84 4.48
C GLY A 69 -3.28 -11.73 3.62
N ILE A 70 -3.20 -12.48 2.51
CA ILE A 70 -2.07 -12.42 1.58
C ILE A 70 -2.01 -11.05 0.89
N THR A 71 -3.15 -10.53 0.45
CA THR A 71 -3.21 -9.21 -0.20
C THR A 71 -2.75 -8.12 0.76
N ALA A 72 -3.28 -8.11 1.99
CA ALA A 72 -2.86 -7.15 3.02
C ALA A 72 -1.37 -7.31 3.36
N ALA A 73 -0.87 -8.54 3.49
CA ALA A 73 0.54 -8.80 3.76
C ALA A 73 1.47 -8.31 2.65
N MET A 74 0.99 -8.18 1.40
CA MET A 74 1.77 -7.62 0.30
C MET A 74 1.69 -6.09 0.27
N TRP A 75 0.49 -5.52 0.38
CA TRP A 75 0.28 -4.09 0.16
C TRP A 75 0.55 -3.22 1.40
N VAL A 76 0.27 -3.73 2.61
CA VAL A 76 0.47 -2.96 3.84
C VAL A 76 1.96 -2.69 4.10
N PRO A 77 2.89 -3.66 4.00
CA PRO A 77 4.31 -3.34 4.14
C PRO A 77 4.81 -2.39 3.06
N MET A 78 4.29 -2.50 1.84
CA MET A 78 4.62 -1.58 0.74
C MET A 78 4.18 -0.14 1.07
N LEU A 79 2.96 0.06 1.59
CA LEU A 79 2.46 1.36 2.06
C LEU A 79 3.43 2.00 3.08
N PHE A 80 3.82 1.25 4.12
CA PHE A 80 4.73 1.74 5.14
C PHE A 80 6.14 1.99 4.60
N LEU A 81 6.63 1.12 3.71
CA LEU A 81 7.94 1.31 3.09
C LEU A 81 7.97 2.59 2.24
N THR A 82 6.92 2.87 1.47
CA THR A 82 6.79 4.12 0.72
C THR A 82 6.79 5.34 1.65
N ALA A 83 6.08 5.28 2.78
CA ALA A 83 6.08 6.36 3.77
C ALA A 83 7.48 6.57 4.38
N ILE A 84 8.18 5.49 4.76
CA ILE A 84 9.54 5.55 5.31
C ILE A 84 10.51 6.15 4.28
N ILE A 85 10.39 5.74 3.02
CA ILE A 85 11.20 6.28 1.91
C ILE A 85 10.95 7.79 1.77
N GLY A 86 9.69 8.23 1.78
CA GLY A 86 9.37 9.66 1.77
C GLY A 86 10.06 10.45 2.88
N ILE A 87 9.93 9.96 4.11
CA ILE A 87 10.51 10.63 5.28
C ILE A 87 12.05 10.70 5.16
N VAL A 88 12.70 9.59 4.80
CA VAL A 88 14.17 9.49 4.77
C VAL A 88 14.80 10.23 3.58
N PHE A 89 14.17 10.20 2.40
CA PHE A 89 14.76 10.70 1.16
C PHE A 89 14.14 12.01 0.63
N PHE A 90 12.94 12.38 1.10
CA PHE A 90 12.18 13.53 0.60
C PHE A 90 11.71 14.49 1.71
N GLY A 91 12.01 14.20 2.98
CA GLY A 91 11.76 15.11 4.11
C GLY A 91 10.29 15.21 4.54
N GLY A 92 9.42 14.33 4.03
CA GLY A 92 7.99 14.34 4.32
C GLY A 92 7.30 13.06 3.88
N ILE A 93 6.09 12.83 4.37
CA ILE A 93 5.26 11.69 3.95
C ILE A 93 4.79 11.96 2.50
N PRO A 94 4.99 11.03 1.54
CA PRO A 94 4.58 11.26 0.16
C PRO A 94 3.07 11.37 0.04
N GLU A 95 2.57 12.30 -0.77
CA GLU A 95 1.15 12.38 -1.09
C GLU A 95 0.77 11.33 -2.15
N PRO A 96 -0.48 10.83 -2.17
CA PRO A 96 -1.63 11.17 -1.34
C PRO A 96 -1.93 10.09 -0.29
N LEU A 97 -0.96 9.77 0.57
CA LEU A 97 -1.19 8.79 1.62
C LEU A 97 -2.30 9.26 2.58
N PRO A 98 -3.08 8.36 3.20
CA PRO A 98 -4.21 8.75 4.07
C PRO A 98 -3.83 9.59 5.31
N PHE A 99 -2.54 9.72 5.57
CA PHE A 99 -1.93 10.38 6.72
C PHE A 99 -0.82 11.36 6.30
N SER A 100 -0.70 11.69 5.00
CA SER A 100 0.06 12.87 4.57
C SER A 100 -0.80 14.11 4.79
N ASP A 101 -0.22 15.18 5.35
CA ASP A 101 -0.84 16.50 5.26
C ASP A 101 -0.99 16.84 3.77
N PRO A 102 -2.17 17.33 3.33
CA PRO A 102 -2.27 17.95 2.02
C PRO A 102 -1.28 19.12 2.03
N GLY A 103 -0.26 19.05 1.20
CA GLY A 103 0.52 20.22 0.84
C GLY A 103 -0.39 21.33 0.30
N PRO A 104 0.09 22.58 0.32
CA PRO A 104 -0.68 23.75 -0.12
C PRO A 104 -1.29 23.59 -1.52
#